data_AF-A0A251X218-F1
#
_entry.id   AF-A0A251X218-F1
#
_cell.length_a   1.000
_cell.length_b   1.000
_cell.length_c   1.000
_cell.angle_alpha   90.00
_cell.angle_beta   90.00
_cell.angle_gamma   90.00
#
_symmetry.space_group_name_H-M   'P 1'
#
loop_
_entity.id
_entity.type
_entity.pdbx_description
1 polymer ?
#
loop_
_entity_poly.entity_id
_entity_poly.type
_entity_poly.pdbx_seq_one_letter_code
_entity_poly.pdbx_strand_id
1 'polypeptide(L)'
;MRIDDSQRHAVLCAVQRVLSDQFAGQKFDVTAQVHEADCGNMTLAHVGILSDMAREDRLVLSHLAQALVQACGIDVHLHPMRDVRLLHPDPRDTVPEEISQYELVLQRFIRENWARLMVEAEAYRARRLAEAKRPRAVCFDLVGALLEPLDLSGDTAANNTAFRMSQQGAGLWEAAYAAGLPIAIFANLTEDHLALALAILPAKPAVVVLNGADGRGQPEQTFLAQIVSALRIPRDRILCVGTPATDDLAAARAFGMQTCFAHDALTRLSDLDPDQIGSAR
;
A
#
# COMPACT_ATOMS: atom_id res chain seq x y z
N MET A 1 -7.50 -13.20 31.10
CA MET A 1 -7.16 -12.63 32.42
C MET A 1 -7.15 -11.12 32.25
N ARG A 2 -7.85 -10.34 33.10
CA ARG A 2 -7.76 -8.88 33.02
C ARG A 2 -6.45 -8.46 33.69
N ILE A 3 -5.61 -7.79 32.92
CA ILE A 3 -4.30 -7.30 33.33
C ILE A 3 -4.50 -5.80 33.61
N ASP A 4 -4.18 -5.36 34.82
CA ASP A 4 -4.34 -3.95 35.19
C ASP A 4 -3.31 -3.05 34.48
N ASP A 5 -3.49 -1.73 34.59
CA ASP A 5 -2.65 -0.77 33.89
C ASP A 5 -1.19 -0.79 34.39
N SER A 6 -0.94 -1.12 35.66
CA SER A 6 0.41 -1.28 36.21
C SER A 6 1.13 -2.50 35.62
N GLN A 7 0.49 -3.65 35.58
CA GLN A 7 1.01 -4.87 34.98
C GLN A 7 1.24 -4.71 33.48
N ARG A 8 0.35 -3.97 32.79
CA ARG A 8 0.53 -3.64 31.37
C ARG A 8 1.74 -2.74 31.14
N HIS A 9 1.91 -1.70 31.95
CA HIS A 9 3.08 -0.82 31.89
C HIS A 9 4.37 -1.63 32.14
N ALA A 10 4.36 -2.53 33.13
CA ALA A 10 5.49 -3.40 33.43
C ALA A 10 5.89 -4.30 32.25
N VAL A 11 4.91 -4.90 31.55
CA VAL A 11 5.17 -5.72 30.35
C VAL A 11 5.78 -4.88 29.23
N LEU A 12 5.28 -3.66 28.99
CA LEU A 12 5.81 -2.79 27.93
C LEU A 12 7.23 -2.31 28.23
N CYS A 13 7.52 -1.94 29.47
CA CYS A 13 8.87 -1.61 29.91
C CYS A 13 9.82 -2.81 29.75
N ALA A 14 9.38 -4.01 30.10
CA ALA A 14 10.16 -5.24 29.92
C ALA A 14 10.42 -5.53 28.43
N VAL A 15 9.42 -5.37 27.57
CA VAL A 15 9.56 -5.52 26.10
C VAL A 15 10.54 -4.49 25.54
N GLN A 16 10.42 -3.22 25.93
CA GLN A 16 11.34 -2.16 25.51
C GLN A 16 12.77 -2.48 25.91
N ARG A 17 12.98 -2.90 27.16
CA ARG A 17 14.30 -3.21 27.69
C ARG A 17 14.93 -4.39 26.96
N VAL A 18 14.19 -5.48 26.82
CA VAL A 18 14.72 -6.68 26.16
C VAL A 18 15.02 -6.42 24.68
N LEU A 19 14.14 -5.70 23.97
CA LEU A 19 14.46 -5.29 22.59
C LEU A 19 15.69 -4.38 22.58
N SER A 20 15.80 -3.39 23.47
CA SER A 20 16.96 -2.49 23.52
C SER A 20 18.28 -3.24 23.73
N ASP A 21 18.26 -4.29 24.56
CA ASP A 21 19.41 -5.15 24.81
C ASP A 21 19.76 -6.02 23.58
N GLN A 22 18.76 -6.56 22.89
CA GLN A 22 18.97 -7.36 21.67
C GLN A 22 19.49 -6.53 20.48
N PHE A 23 19.07 -5.26 20.40
CA PHE A 23 19.45 -4.33 19.33
C PHE A 23 20.48 -3.30 19.79
N ALA A 24 21.44 -3.75 20.62
CA ALA A 24 22.46 -2.94 21.28
C ALA A 24 23.01 -1.80 20.39
N GLY A 25 22.71 -0.56 20.77
CA GLY A 25 23.15 0.66 20.07
C GLY A 25 22.05 1.41 19.31
N GLN A 26 20.86 0.83 19.15
CA GLN A 26 19.71 1.52 18.58
C GLN A 26 18.81 2.06 19.69
N LYS A 27 18.55 3.37 19.69
CA LYS A 27 17.56 3.97 20.57
C LYS A 27 16.19 3.86 19.93
N PHE A 28 15.26 3.26 20.64
CA PHE A 28 13.86 3.29 20.27
C PHE A 28 12.95 3.28 21.50
N ASP A 29 11.84 4.00 21.39
CA ASP A 29 10.80 4.01 22.40
C ASP A 29 9.68 3.08 21.96
N VAL A 30 9.37 2.11 22.82
CA VAL A 30 8.18 1.26 22.67
C VAL A 30 7.05 1.94 23.42
N THR A 31 6.12 2.51 22.67
CA THR A 31 4.90 3.11 23.22
C THR A 31 3.76 2.10 23.09
N ALA A 32 2.86 2.05 24.06
CA ALA A 32 1.55 1.46 23.84
C ALA A 32 0.46 2.52 24.00
N GLN A 33 -0.32 2.73 22.95
CA GLN A 33 -1.58 3.46 23.10
C GLN A 33 -2.69 2.48 23.39
N VAL A 34 -3.40 2.71 24.48
CA VAL A 34 -4.58 1.92 24.82
C VAL A 34 -5.80 2.69 24.35
N HIS A 35 -6.58 2.08 23.46
CA HIS A 35 -7.91 2.56 23.18
C HIS A 35 -8.90 1.70 23.97
N GLU A 36 -9.61 2.30 24.91
CA GLU A 36 -10.87 1.71 25.37
C GLU A 36 -11.83 1.80 24.19
N ALA A 37 -12.03 0.67 23.51
CA ALA A 37 -13.12 0.56 22.57
C ALA A 37 -14.40 0.28 23.37
N ASP A 38 -15.44 1.10 23.19
CA ASP A 38 -16.79 0.90 23.76
C ASP A 38 -17.44 -0.46 23.35
N CYS A 39 -16.76 -1.21 22.49
CA CYS A 39 -17.13 -2.54 22.02
C CYS A 39 -16.73 -3.64 23.02
N GLY A 40 -17.29 -3.63 24.23
CA GLY A 40 -17.31 -4.80 25.13
C GLY A 40 -15.96 -5.43 25.48
N ASN A 41 -15.37 -4.99 26.59
CA ASN A 41 -14.33 -5.71 27.35
C ASN A 41 -12.98 -6.01 26.67
N MET A 42 -12.72 -5.55 25.43
CA MET A 42 -11.40 -5.67 24.81
C MET A 42 -10.59 -4.38 24.97
N THR A 43 -9.53 -4.46 25.76
CA THR A 43 -8.53 -3.40 25.85
C THR A 43 -7.54 -3.57 24.72
N LEU A 44 -7.61 -2.71 23.69
CA LEU A 44 -6.69 -2.71 22.58
C LEU A 44 -5.42 -1.96 22.97
N ALA A 45 -4.30 -2.67 23.10
CA ALA A 45 -2.98 -2.05 23.19
C ALA A 45 -2.37 -1.93 21.78
N HIS A 46 -1.88 -0.75 21.42
CA HIS A 46 -1.18 -0.48 20.17
C HIS A 46 0.31 -0.32 20.41
N VAL A 47 1.11 -1.32 20.06
CA VAL A 47 2.57 -1.24 20.23
C VAL A 47 3.19 -0.47 19.06
N GLY A 48 3.78 0.68 19.38
CA GLY A 48 4.44 1.57 18.45
C GLY A 48 5.91 1.72 18.76
N ILE A 49 6.76 1.70 17.73
CA ILE A 49 8.19 1.89 17.90
C ILE A 49 8.60 3.20 17.25
N LEU A 50 9.00 4.14 18.10
CA LEU A 50 9.57 5.41 17.68
C LEU A 50 11.08 5.22 17.57
N SER A 51 11.60 5.36 16.35
CA SER A 51 13.01 5.20 16.06
C SER A 51 13.38 5.93 14.77
N ASP A 52 14.60 6.44 14.71
CA ASP A 52 15.22 6.96 13.48
C ASP A 52 15.56 5.86 12.47
N MET A 53 15.26 4.61 12.79
CA MET A 53 15.44 3.47 11.90
C MET A 53 14.64 3.60 10.61
N ALA A 54 15.19 2.96 9.56
CA ALA A 54 14.49 2.78 8.31
C ALA A 54 13.09 2.21 8.57
N ARG A 55 12.11 2.68 7.78
CA ARG A 55 10.69 2.29 7.92
C ARG A 55 10.51 0.77 7.96
N GLU A 56 11.35 0.06 7.23
CA GLU A 56 11.33 -1.38 7.11
C GLU A 56 11.76 -2.10 8.38
N ASP A 57 12.78 -1.60 9.07
CA ASP A 57 13.26 -2.21 10.31
C ASP A 57 12.29 -1.92 11.47
N ARG A 58 11.58 -0.78 11.42
CA ARG A 58 10.47 -0.49 12.33
C ARG A 58 9.33 -1.51 12.22
N LEU A 59 9.07 -2.07 11.04
CA LEU A 59 8.04 -3.12 10.87
C LEU A 59 8.43 -4.42 11.57
N VAL A 60 9.71 -4.81 11.48
CA VAL A 60 10.27 -5.99 12.16
C VAL A 60 10.14 -5.82 13.66
N LEU A 61 10.64 -4.70 14.18
CA LEU A 61 10.60 -4.43 15.61
C LEU A 61 9.16 -4.35 16.15
N SER A 62 8.22 -3.74 15.41
CA SER A 62 6.82 -3.63 15.84
C SER A 62 6.16 -5.01 15.94
N HIS A 63 6.47 -5.90 15.00
CA HIS A 63 5.97 -7.28 15.03
C HIS A 63 6.58 -8.10 16.18
N LEU A 64 7.89 -7.94 16.42
CA LEU A 64 8.55 -8.56 17.57
C LEU A 64 7.95 -8.08 18.89
N ALA A 65 7.77 -6.77 19.06
CA ALA A 65 7.18 -6.20 20.26
C ALA A 65 5.75 -6.71 20.49
N GLN A 66 4.95 -6.85 19.43
CA GLN A 66 3.62 -7.47 19.53
C GLN A 66 3.69 -8.93 20.00
N ALA A 67 4.55 -9.75 19.39
CA ALA A 67 4.68 -11.16 19.74
C ALA A 67 5.12 -11.34 21.20
N LEU A 68 5.98 -10.45 21.71
CA LEU A 68 6.41 -10.45 23.10
C LEU A 68 5.29 -10.07 24.05
N VAL A 69 4.50 -9.04 23.71
CA VAL A 69 3.34 -8.65 24.50
C VAL A 69 2.28 -9.77 24.51
N GLN A 70 2.06 -10.45 23.39
CA GLN A 70 1.20 -11.64 23.30
C GLN A 70 1.70 -12.83 24.13
N ALA A 71 3.01 -13.05 24.19
CA ALA A 71 3.61 -14.09 25.02
C ALA A 71 3.36 -13.87 26.54
N CYS A 72 3.14 -12.62 26.96
CA CYS A 72 2.71 -12.26 28.31
C CYS A 72 1.19 -12.41 28.53
N GLY A 73 0.44 -12.92 27.55
CA GLY A 73 -1.01 -13.11 27.62
C GLY A 73 -1.82 -11.83 27.40
N ILE A 74 -1.20 -10.79 26.83
CA ILE A 74 -1.88 -9.53 26.47
C ILE A 74 -2.26 -9.60 24.99
N ASP A 75 -3.55 -9.43 24.67
CA ASP A 75 -3.99 -9.40 23.28
C ASP A 75 -3.65 -8.05 22.62
N VAL A 76 -3.05 -8.08 21.44
CA VAL A 76 -2.54 -6.89 20.74
C VAL A 76 -2.87 -6.98 19.26
N HIS A 77 -3.45 -5.91 18.71
CA HIS A 77 -3.69 -5.76 17.28
C HIS A 77 -2.74 -4.73 16.66
N LEU A 78 -2.24 -5.01 15.45
CA LEU A 78 -1.41 -4.08 14.69
C LEU A 78 -2.29 -3.10 13.91
N HIS A 79 -2.25 -1.82 14.27
CA HIS A 79 -2.68 -0.75 13.39
C HIS A 79 -1.47 0.02 12.83
N PRO A 80 -1.48 0.42 11.54
CA PRO A 80 -0.47 1.33 11.01
C PRO A 80 -0.62 2.69 11.71
N MET A 81 0.25 2.98 12.68
CA MET A 81 0.17 4.24 13.41
C MET A 81 0.51 5.42 12.49
N ARG A 82 -0.37 6.42 12.47
CA ARG A 82 -0.07 7.78 12.04
C ARG A 82 -0.09 8.63 13.31
N ASP A 83 1.03 9.27 13.59
CA ASP A 83 1.24 10.27 14.66
C ASP A 83 0.91 9.82 16.09
N VAL A 84 1.94 9.36 16.81
CA VAL A 84 1.89 9.19 18.26
C VAL A 84 2.75 10.24 18.94
N ARG A 85 2.14 10.96 19.89
CA ARG A 85 2.84 11.84 20.82
C ARG A 85 3.49 10.99 21.92
N LEU A 86 4.77 11.26 22.15
CA LEU A 86 5.60 10.66 23.20
C LEU A 86 4.95 10.83 24.58
N LEU A 87 4.73 9.72 25.28
CA LEU A 87 4.68 9.71 26.73
C LEU A 87 6.07 9.24 27.18
N HIS A 88 6.92 10.19 27.58
CA HIS A 88 8.18 9.86 28.23
C HIS A 88 7.86 9.30 29.62
N PRO A 89 8.31 8.09 29.99
CA PRO A 89 8.25 7.66 31.38
C PRO A 89 9.14 8.57 32.23
N ASP A 90 8.65 8.98 33.40
CA ASP A 90 9.42 9.77 34.35
C ASP A 90 10.57 8.88 34.88
N PRO A 91 11.85 9.26 34.74
CA PRO A 91 12.99 8.46 35.19
C PRO A 91 13.05 8.22 36.71
N ARG A 92 12.09 8.73 37.47
CA ARG A 92 11.98 8.54 38.93
C ARG A 92 11.05 7.41 39.34
N ASP A 93 10.33 6.78 38.41
CA ASP A 93 9.53 5.61 38.74
C ASP A 93 10.45 4.42 39.03
N THR A 94 10.56 4.08 40.30
CA THR A 94 11.26 2.89 40.78
C THR A 94 10.66 1.67 40.10
N VAL A 95 11.48 0.95 39.32
CA VAL A 95 11.15 -0.31 38.65
C VAL A 95 10.55 -1.28 39.67
N PRO A 96 9.23 -1.58 39.63
CA PRO A 96 8.63 -2.52 40.57
C PRO A 96 9.23 -3.92 40.38
N GLU A 97 9.37 -4.71 41.46
CA GLU A 97 9.83 -6.11 41.41
C GLU A 97 9.08 -6.97 40.38
N GLU A 98 7.83 -6.60 40.06
CA GLU A 98 7.00 -7.23 39.04
C GLU A 98 7.63 -7.16 37.64
N ILE A 99 8.37 -6.10 37.30
CA ILE A 99 9.07 -5.98 36.00
C ILE A 99 10.09 -7.11 35.84
N SER A 100 10.81 -7.47 36.91
CA SER A 100 11.83 -8.53 36.86
C SER A 100 11.25 -9.91 36.56
N GLN A 101 10.01 -10.18 37.00
CA GLN A 101 9.34 -11.45 36.70
C GLN A 101 8.95 -11.55 35.22
N TYR A 102 8.37 -10.50 34.66
CA TYR A 102 8.04 -10.45 33.23
C TYR A 102 9.30 -10.46 32.35
N GLU A 103 10.36 -9.77 32.78
CA GLU A 103 11.63 -9.74 32.06
C GLU A 103 12.24 -11.14 31.93
N LEU A 104 12.23 -11.95 33.01
CA LEU A 104 12.71 -13.33 32.98
C LEU A 104 11.87 -14.23 32.05
N VAL A 105 10.54 -14.08 32.07
CA VAL A 105 9.63 -14.82 31.18
C VAL A 105 9.90 -14.44 29.72
N LEU A 106 10.03 -13.15 29.42
CA LEU A 106 10.31 -12.65 28.08
C LEU A 106 11.69 -13.07 27.58
N GLN A 107 12.73 -12.97 28.42
CA GLN A 107 14.08 -13.42 28.07
C GLN A 107 14.12 -14.92 27.77
N ARG A 108 13.39 -15.74 28.55
CA ARG A 108 13.26 -17.17 28.28
C ARG A 108 12.51 -17.42 26.99
N PHE A 109 11.35 -16.78 26.79
CA PHE A 109 10.55 -16.90 25.58
C PHE A 109 11.35 -16.54 24.33
N ILE A 110 12.08 -15.42 24.36
CA ILE A 110 12.97 -15.00 23.28
C ILE A 110 14.03 -16.05 23.02
N ARG A 111 14.74 -16.50 24.05
CA ARG A 111 15.79 -17.51 23.88
C ARG A 111 15.28 -18.80 23.22
N GLU A 112 14.06 -19.21 23.59
CA GLU A 112 13.42 -20.42 23.06
C GLU A 112 12.80 -20.21 21.67
N ASN A 113 12.41 -18.98 21.30
CA ASN A 113 11.64 -18.69 20.08
C ASN A 113 12.34 -17.75 19.08
N TRP A 114 13.54 -17.25 19.36
CA TRP A 114 14.17 -16.16 18.60
C TRP A 114 14.22 -16.43 17.10
N ALA A 115 14.70 -17.62 16.71
CA ALA A 115 14.79 -18.00 15.30
C ALA A 115 13.41 -17.97 14.60
N ARG A 116 12.36 -18.48 15.27
CA ARG A 116 11.00 -18.45 14.74
C ARG A 116 10.46 -17.03 14.63
N LEU A 117 10.62 -16.23 15.68
CA LEU A 117 10.17 -14.83 15.72
C LEU A 117 10.83 -13.98 14.63
N MET A 118 12.12 -14.18 14.37
CA MET A 118 12.83 -13.47 13.30
C MET A 118 12.30 -13.87 11.92
N VAL A 119 12.05 -15.15 11.66
CA VAL A 119 11.44 -15.62 10.39
C VAL A 119 10.05 -15.02 10.20
N GLU A 120 9.22 -15.02 11.25
CA GLU A 120 7.88 -14.44 11.20
C GLU A 120 7.92 -12.92 10.96
N ALA A 121 8.84 -12.21 11.62
CA ALA A 121 9.01 -10.77 11.46
C ALA A 121 9.53 -10.38 10.07
N GLU A 122 10.46 -11.15 9.50
CA GLU A 122 10.92 -10.98 8.13
C GLU A 122 9.81 -11.26 7.12
N ALA A 123 9.04 -12.33 7.32
CA ALA A 123 7.88 -12.64 6.48
C ALA A 123 6.81 -11.54 6.57
N TYR A 124 6.61 -10.94 7.75
CA TYR A 124 5.74 -9.78 7.93
C TYR A 124 6.28 -8.53 7.21
N ARG A 125 7.58 -8.22 7.33
CA ARG A 125 8.25 -7.13 6.60
C ARG A 125 8.06 -7.31 5.08
N ALA A 126 8.32 -8.52 4.57
CA ALA A 126 8.16 -8.83 3.15
C ALA A 126 6.72 -8.60 2.67
N ARG A 127 5.73 -9.09 3.41
CA ARG A 127 4.29 -8.88 3.11
C ARG A 127 3.92 -7.40 3.11
N ARG A 128 4.33 -6.65 4.13
CA ARG A 128 4.05 -5.20 4.20
C ARG A 128 4.73 -4.40 3.11
N LEU A 129 5.94 -4.78 2.69
CA LEU A 129 6.61 -4.14 1.57
C LEU A 129 5.93 -4.46 0.24
N ALA A 130 5.46 -5.70 0.06
CA ALA A 130 4.64 -6.07 -1.09
C ALA A 130 3.33 -5.25 -1.09
N GLU A 131 2.61 -5.20 0.03
CA GLU A 131 1.41 -4.37 0.20
C GLU A 131 1.65 -2.89 -0.05
N ALA A 132 2.80 -2.34 0.38
CA ALA A 132 3.17 -0.94 0.18
C ALA A 132 3.48 -0.62 -1.29
N LYS A 133 3.83 -1.64 -2.08
CA LYS A 133 4.09 -1.53 -3.53
C LYS A 133 2.90 -1.91 -4.39
N ARG A 134 1.79 -2.42 -3.83
CA ARG A 134 0.60 -2.73 -4.63
C ARG A 134 -0.04 -1.49 -5.26
N PRO A 135 -0.56 -1.58 -6.48
CA PRO A 135 -1.35 -0.50 -7.04
C PRO A 135 -2.66 -0.33 -6.27
N ARG A 136 -3.10 0.92 -6.14
CA ARG A 136 -4.39 1.33 -5.59
C ARG A 136 -5.31 1.95 -6.66
N ALA A 137 -4.77 2.20 -7.85
CA ALA A 137 -5.49 2.53 -9.06
C ALA A 137 -4.68 2.07 -10.26
N VAL A 138 -5.36 1.96 -11.40
CA VAL A 138 -4.73 1.68 -12.69
C VAL A 138 -5.07 2.80 -13.66
N CYS A 139 -4.14 3.07 -14.55
CA CYS A 139 -4.23 4.08 -15.57
C CYS A 139 -3.88 3.44 -16.91
N PHE A 140 -4.81 3.45 -17.87
CA PHE A 140 -4.61 2.83 -19.18
C PHE A 140 -4.43 3.86 -20.27
N ASP A 141 -3.50 3.58 -21.18
CA ASP A 141 -3.52 4.14 -22.52
C ASP A 141 -4.79 3.63 -23.23
N LEU A 142 -5.63 4.53 -23.72
CA LEU A 142 -6.88 4.12 -24.34
C LEU A 142 -6.65 3.31 -25.62
N VAL A 143 -5.76 3.77 -26.49
CA VAL A 143 -5.54 3.16 -27.82
C VAL A 143 -4.20 2.45 -27.80
N GLY A 144 -4.23 1.13 -27.96
CA GLY A 144 -3.07 0.26 -27.88
C GLY A 144 -3.10 -0.64 -26.66
N ALA A 145 -3.51 -0.14 -25.48
CA ALA A 145 -3.66 -1.00 -24.29
C ALA A 145 -5.08 -1.55 -24.14
N LEU A 146 -6.11 -0.74 -24.35
CA LEU A 146 -7.51 -1.18 -24.26
C LEU A 146 -8.14 -1.41 -25.63
N LEU A 147 -8.12 -0.38 -26.45
CA LEU A 147 -8.75 -0.38 -27.77
C LEU A 147 -7.71 -0.57 -28.85
N GLU A 148 -8.14 -1.17 -29.95
CA GLU A 148 -7.37 -1.20 -31.19
C GLU A 148 -8.17 -0.51 -32.31
N PRO A 149 -7.48 0.23 -33.20
CA PRO A 149 -8.14 0.83 -34.35
C PRO A 149 -8.65 -0.28 -35.26
N LEU A 150 -9.88 -0.12 -35.75
CA LEU A 150 -10.42 -0.91 -36.84
C LEU A 150 -9.93 -0.27 -38.15
N ASP A 151 -9.12 -1.02 -38.91
CA ASP A 151 -8.78 -0.63 -40.26
C ASP A 151 -10.00 -0.86 -41.16
N LEU A 152 -10.85 0.17 -41.28
CA LEU A 152 -12.12 0.08 -42.00
C LEU A 152 -12.01 0.32 -43.50
N SER A 153 -10.82 0.62 -44.04
CA SER A 153 -10.62 0.69 -45.48
C SER A 153 -9.15 0.69 -45.88
N GLY A 154 -8.79 -0.14 -46.86
CA GLY A 154 -7.62 0.08 -47.73
C GLY A 154 -7.75 1.34 -48.61
N ASP A 155 -8.42 2.38 -48.12
CA ASP A 155 -8.63 3.66 -48.77
C ASP A 155 -8.42 4.77 -47.72
N THR A 156 -7.42 5.59 -47.98
CA THR A 156 -6.69 6.46 -47.04
C THR A 156 -7.41 7.79 -46.77
N ALA A 157 -8.70 7.76 -46.46
CA ALA A 157 -9.43 8.92 -45.98
C ALA A 157 -9.43 8.96 -44.45
N ALA A 158 -8.55 9.78 -43.89
CA ALA A 158 -8.11 9.88 -42.49
C ALA A 158 -9.17 10.24 -41.40
N ASN A 159 -10.47 10.03 -41.64
CA ASN A 159 -11.53 10.57 -40.77
C ASN A 159 -12.52 9.54 -40.20
N ASN A 160 -12.34 8.22 -40.46
CA ASN A 160 -13.22 7.18 -39.95
C ASN A 160 -12.43 6.11 -39.17
N THR A 161 -11.64 6.52 -38.18
CA THR A 161 -11.05 5.55 -37.25
C THR A 161 -12.13 5.07 -36.31
N ALA A 162 -12.74 3.92 -36.63
CA ALA A 162 -13.50 3.19 -35.64
C ALA A 162 -12.54 2.45 -34.71
N PHE A 163 -12.99 2.16 -33.51
CA PHE A 163 -12.22 1.39 -32.53
C PHE A 163 -13.01 0.13 -32.16
N ARG A 164 -12.30 -0.89 -31.70
CA ARG A 164 -12.91 -2.00 -30.97
C ARG A 164 -12.13 -2.28 -29.69
N MET A 165 -12.81 -2.85 -28.70
CA MET A 165 -12.12 -3.41 -27.54
C MET A 165 -11.27 -4.58 -27.99
N SER A 166 -9.96 -4.53 -27.71
CA SER A 166 -9.09 -5.67 -27.95
C SER A 166 -9.38 -6.77 -26.93
N GLN A 167 -9.12 -8.04 -27.27
CA GLN A 167 -9.29 -9.15 -26.32
C GLN A 167 -8.47 -8.94 -25.04
N GLN A 168 -7.24 -8.45 -25.21
CA GLN A 168 -6.36 -8.10 -24.12
C GLN A 168 -6.91 -6.95 -23.27
N GLY A 169 -7.40 -5.89 -23.92
CA GLY A 169 -8.01 -4.73 -23.26
C GLY A 169 -9.23 -5.10 -22.43
N ALA A 170 -10.08 -6.00 -22.94
CA ALA A 170 -11.20 -6.54 -22.18
C ALA A 170 -10.72 -7.26 -20.91
N GLY A 171 -9.71 -8.13 -21.02
CA GLY A 171 -9.13 -8.82 -19.86
C GLY A 171 -8.51 -7.87 -18.83
N LEU A 172 -7.78 -6.84 -19.29
CA LEU A 172 -7.20 -5.82 -18.41
C LEU A 172 -8.28 -5.03 -17.66
N TRP A 173 -9.34 -4.65 -18.38
CA TRP A 173 -10.48 -3.93 -17.81
C TRP A 173 -11.18 -4.76 -16.74
N GLU A 174 -11.52 -6.02 -17.07
CA GLU A 174 -12.18 -6.95 -16.15
C GLU A 174 -11.34 -7.21 -14.91
N ALA A 175 -10.03 -7.46 -15.07
CA ALA A 175 -9.13 -7.71 -13.95
C ALA A 175 -9.02 -6.48 -13.02
N ALA A 176 -8.89 -5.28 -13.58
CA ALA A 176 -8.86 -4.04 -12.80
C ALA A 176 -10.16 -3.80 -12.03
N TYR A 177 -11.30 -4.05 -12.68
CA TYR A 177 -12.61 -3.88 -12.07
C TYR A 177 -12.88 -4.93 -10.99
N ALA A 178 -12.51 -6.19 -11.23
CA ALA A 178 -12.61 -7.29 -10.26
C ALA A 178 -11.76 -7.01 -9.02
N ALA A 179 -10.57 -6.40 -9.18
CA ALA A 179 -9.73 -5.95 -8.09
C ALA A 179 -10.26 -4.68 -7.37
N GLY A 180 -11.37 -4.09 -7.82
CA GLY A 180 -11.94 -2.88 -7.22
C GLY A 180 -11.06 -1.64 -7.38
N LEU A 181 -10.17 -1.62 -8.38
CA LEU A 181 -9.29 -0.50 -8.63
C LEU A 181 -10.05 0.62 -9.37
N PRO A 182 -9.93 1.89 -8.93
CA PRO A 182 -10.31 3.03 -9.75
C PRO A 182 -9.49 3.01 -11.05
N ILE A 183 -10.20 3.14 -12.17
CA ILE A 183 -9.62 3.14 -13.52
C ILE A 183 -9.53 4.58 -14.03
N ALA A 184 -8.33 5.02 -14.36
CA ALA A 184 -8.08 6.24 -15.13
C ALA A 184 -7.73 5.89 -16.58
N ILE A 185 -8.03 6.82 -17.49
CA ILE A 185 -7.69 6.71 -18.91
C ILE A 185 -6.93 7.96 -19.32
N PHE A 186 -5.85 7.76 -20.06
CA PHE A 186 -5.26 8.82 -20.86
C PHE A 186 -5.38 8.46 -22.34
N ALA A 187 -5.64 9.47 -23.16
CA ALA A 187 -5.79 9.29 -24.60
C ALA A 187 -5.20 10.48 -25.35
N ASN A 188 -4.52 10.19 -26.45
CA ASN A 188 -4.11 11.18 -27.45
C ASN A 188 -5.09 11.16 -28.62
N LEU A 189 -6.31 11.64 -28.37
CA LEU A 189 -7.41 11.69 -29.34
C LEU A 189 -8.02 13.09 -29.34
N THR A 190 -8.67 13.46 -30.46
CA THR A 190 -9.58 14.61 -30.45
C THR A 190 -10.80 14.31 -29.58
N GLU A 191 -11.49 15.34 -29.09
CA GLU A 191 -12.67 15.18 -28.23
C GLU A 191 -13.76 14.31 -28.89
N ASP A 192 -14.00 14.51 -30.19
CA ASP A 192 -14.98 13.74 -30.96
C ASP A 192 -14.64 12.24 -31.00
N HIS A 193 -13.37 11.90 -31.27
CA HIS A 193 -12.93 10.50 -31.28
C HIS A 193 -12.88 9.90 -29.88
N LEU A 194 -12.56 10.69 -28.85
CA LEU A 194 -12.59 10.24 -27.47
C LEU A 194 -14.00 9.80 -27.08
N ALA A 195 -15.03 10.60 -27.39
CA ALA A 195 -16.40 10.26 -27.04
C ALA A 195 -16.84 8.91 -27.64
N LEU A 196 -16.48 8.67 -28.90
CA LEU A 196 -16.73 7.40 -29.59
C LEU A 196 -15.95 6.24 -28.94
N ALA A 197 -14.67 6.45 -28.63
CA ALA A 197 -13.82 5.44 -28.01
C ALA A 197 -14.31 5.07 -26.59
N LEU A 198 -14.71 6.05 -25.78
CA LEU A 198 -15.23 5.82 -24.43
C LEU A 198 -16.55 5.05 -24.44
N ALA A 199 -17.37 5.19 -25.48
CA ALA A 199 -18.64 4.46 -25.60
C ALA A 199 -18.45 2.94 -25.78
N ILE A 200 -17.25 2.47 -26.11
CA ILE A 200 -16.90 1.05 -26.26
C ILE A 200 -16.58 0.41 -24.90
N LEU A 201 -16.21 1.22 -23.90
CA LEU A 201 -15.76 0.70 -22.60
C LEU A 201 -16.93 0.07 -21.82
N PRO A 202 -16.70 -1.06 -21.13
CA PRO A 202 -17.77 -1.75 -20.39
C PRO A 202 -18.39 -0.92 -19.27
N ALA A 203 -17.63 0.02 -18.70
CA ALA A 203 -18.08 0.93 -17.66
C ALA A 203 -17.41 2.30 -17.80
N LYS A 204 -17.96 3.30 -17.10
CA LYS A 204 -17.36 4.64 -17.09
C LYS A 204 -16.06 4.62 -16.25
N PRO A 205 -14.92 5.10 -16.79
CA PRO A 205 -13.71 5.28 -16.00
C PRO A 205 -13.89 6.37 -14.93
N ALA A 206 -13.13 6.29 -13.84
CA ALA A 206 -13.14 7.27 -12.76
C ALA A 206 -12.57 8.63 -13.22
N VAL A 207 -11.56 8.60 -14.10
CA VAL A 207 -10.89 9.78 -14.62
C VAL A 207 -10.58 9.57 -16.10
N VAL A 208 -10.78 10.59 -16.92
CA VAL A 208 -10.31 10.63 -18.31
C VAL A 208 -9.50 11.89 -18.50
N VAL A 209 -8.29 11.76 -19.04
CA VAL A 209 -7.43 12.89 -19.39
C VAL A 209 -7.05 12.84 -20.86
N LEU A 210 -7.23 13.94 -21.55
CA LEU A 210 -6.78 14.12 -22.92
C LEU A 210 -5.38 14.70 -22.95
N ASN A 211 -4.45 14.00 -23.61
CA ASN A 211 -3.15 14.55 -23.93
C ASN A 211 -3.21 15.22 -25.30
N GLY A 212 -3.04 16.55 -25.36
CA GLY A 212 -2.89 17.29 -26.63
C GLY A 212 -4.19 17.65 -27.37
N ALA A 213 -5.26 18.04 -26.67
CA ALA A 213 -6.55 18.44 -27.25
C ALA A 213 -6.47 19.56 -28.33
N ASP A 214 -5.35 20.27 -28.44
CA ASP A 214 -5.09 21.38 -29.39
C ASP A 214 -4.01 21.05 -30.45
N GLY A 215 -3.64 19.77 -30.61
CA GLY A 215 -2.59 19.34 -31.54
C GLY A 215 -1.18 19.76 -31.11
N ARG A 216 -1.03 20.35 -29.92
CA ARG A 216 0.25 20.61 -29.25
C ARG A 216 0.29 19.64 -28.08
N GLY A 217 1.05 18.55 -28.23
CA GLY A 217 1.22 17.59 -27.13
C GLY A 217 1.52 18.34 -25.83
N GLN A 218 0.70 18.12 -24.80
CA GLN A 218 1.02 18.70 -23.50
C GLN A 218 2.35 18.11 -23.04
N PRO A 219 3.16 18.84 -22.25
CA PRO A 219 4.30 18.21 -21.59
C PRO A 219 3.79 16.98 -20.85
N GLU A 220 4.36 15.81 -21.10
CA GLU A 220 3.84 14.51 -20.67
C GLU A 220 3.58 14.43 -19.15
N GLN A 221 4.27 15.24 -18.36
CA GLN A 221 4.08 15.30 -16.91
C GLN A 221 2.77 15.99 -16.47
N THR A 222 2.15 16.79 -17.35
CA THR A 222 0.95 17.58 -17.02
C THR A 222 -0.28 16.68 -16.89
N PHE A 223 -0.48 15.76 -17.84
CA PHE A 223 -1.62 14.84 -17.79
C PHE A 223 -1.48 13.85 -16.61
N LEU A 224 -0.27 13.36 -16.35
CA LEU A 224 0.01 12.46 -15.22
C LEU A 224 -0.30 13.14 -13.87
N ALA A 225 0.03 14.43 -13.73
CA ALA A 225 -0.32 15.20 -12.55
C ALA A 225 -1.84 15.36 -12.37
N GLN A 226 -2.58 15.54 -13.46
CA GLN A 226 -4.06 15.60 -13.42
C GLN A 226 -4.66 14.28 -12.93
N ILE A 227 -4.12 13.14 -13.40
CA ILE A 227 -4.56 11.81 -12.95
C ILE A 227 -4.33 11.63 -11.44
N VAL A 228 -3.13 11.96 -10.95
CA VAL A 228 -2.83 11.91 -9.50
C VAL A 228 -3.76 12.80 -8.69
N SER A 229 -3.98 14.03 -9.17
CA SER A 229 -4.84 15.01 -8.50
C SER A 229 -6.30 14.54 -8.43
N ALA A 230 -6.83 14.04 -9.55
CA ALA A 230 -8.21 13.57 -9.64
C ALA A 230 -8.46 12.29 -8.83
N LEU A 231 -7.53 11.33 -8.88
CA LEU A 231 -7.65 10.09 -8.12
C LEU A 231 -7.37 10.27 -6.61
N ARG A 232 -6.61 11.31 -6.23
CA ARG A 232 -6.11 11.52 -4.85
C ARG A 232 -5.34 10.31 -4.31
N ILE A 233 -4.67 9.58 -5.20
CA ILE A 233 -3.85 8.41 -4.87
C ILE A 233 -2.38 8.80 -5.08
N PRO A 234 -1.48 8.43 -4.16
CA PRO A 234 -0.05 8.67 -4.35
C PRO A 234 0.45 8.08 -5.67
N ARG A 235 1.25 8.84 -6.43
CA ARG A 235 1.71 8.44 -7.77
C ARG A 235 2.41 7.08 -7.80
N ASP A 236 3.18 6.76 -6.76
CA ASP A 236 3.88 5.48 -6.58
C ASP A 236 2.93 4.30 -6.30
N ARG A 237 1.63 4.57 -6.15
CA ARG A 237 0.55 3.60 -5.97
C ARG A 237 -0.40 3.55 -7.18
N ILE A 238 -0.03 4.18 -8.30
CA ILE A 238 -0.79 4.12 -9.56
C ILE A 238 0.02 3.28 -10.55
N LEU A 239 -0.63 2.26 -11.12
CA LEU A 239 -0.06 1.46 -12.20
C LEU A 239 -0.47 2.05 -13.55
N CYS A 240 0.49 2.57 -14.30
CA CYS A 240 0.30 2.98 -15.69
C CYS A 240 0.57 1.80 -16.64
N VAL A 241 -0.39 1.53 -17.50
CA VAL A 241 -0.39 0.42 -18.46
C VAL A 241 -0.52 0.98 -19.86
N GLY A 242 0.40 0.61 -20.73
CA GLY A 242 0.50 1.15 -22.09
C GLY A 242 1.23 0.18 -23.02
N THR A 243 1.49 0.64 -24.24
CA THR A 243 2.25 -0.13 -25.24
C THR A 243 3.68 0.39 -25.38
N PRO A 244 4.64 -0.44 -25.84
CA PRO A 244 6.03 -0.01 -26.06
C PRO A 244 6.21 1.10 -27.09
N ALA A 245 5.20 1.32 -27.95
CA ALA A 245 5.25 2.30 -29.03
C ALA A 245 5.07 3.75 -28.55
N THR A 246 4.78 3.96 -27.27
CA THR A 246 4.48 5.26 -26.68
C THR A 246 5.53 5.65 -25.64
N ASP A 247 5.97 6.90 -25.66
CA ASP A 247 6.86 7.48 -24.64
C ASP A 247 6.15 7.65 -23.28
N ASP A 248 4.83 7.45 -23.24
CA ASP A 248 3.98 7.61 -22.05
C ASP A 248 4.42 6.75 -20.86
N LEU A 249 4.89 5.51 -21.10
CA LEU A 249 5.41 4.66 -20.02
C LEU A 249 6.77 5.14 -19.48
N ALA A 250 7.60 5.75 -20.33
CA ALA A 250 8.84 6.37 -19.87
C ALA A 250 8.53 7.62 -19.04
N ALA A 251 7.59 8.45 -19.50
CA ALA A 251 7.10 9.62 -18.80
C ALA A 251 6.49 9.28 -17.43
N ALA A 252 5.59 8.29 -17.38
CA ALA A 252 4.96 7.82 -16.16
C ALA A 252 5.99 7.31 -15.15
N ARG A 253 7.01 6.58 -15.62
CA ARG A 253 8.12 6.11 -14.78
C ARG A 253 8.94 7.29 -14.24
N ALA A 254 9.31 8.25 -15.09
CA ALA A 254 10.03 9.44 -14.67
C ALA A 254 9.22 10.30 -13.67
N PHE A 255 7.89 10.28 -13.81
CA PHE A 255 6.97 10.93 -12.88
C PHE A 255 6.80 10.18 -11.55
N GLY A 256 7.33 8.96 -11.42
CA GLY A 256 7.30 8.16 -10.19
C GLY A 256 6.10 7.23 -10.07
N MET A 257 5.38 6.95 -11.16
CA MET A 257 4.35 5.92 -11.21
C MET A 257 4.96 4.54 -11.45
N GLN A 258 4.19 3.50 -11.09
CA GLN A 258 4.51 2.15 -11.52
C GLN A 258 4.14 2.00 -12.98
N THR A 259 4.95 1.27 -13.75
CA THR A 259 4.68 1.07 -15.18
C THR A 259 4.74 -0.40 -15.57
N CYS A 260 3.91 -0.78 -16.53
CA CYS A 260 3.85 -2.13 -17.04
C CYS A 260 3.35 -2.11 -18.49
N PHE A 261 3.86 -3.00 -19.33
CA PHE A 261 3.29 -3.18 -20.65
C PHE A 261 1.96 -3.92 -20.55
N ALA A 262 1.03 -3.63 -21.47
CA ALA A 262 -0.29 -4.25 -21.49
C ALA A 262 -0.22 -5.80 -21.42
N HIS A 263 0.78 -6.45 -22.03
CA HIS A 263 0.88 -7.92 -22.06
C HIS A 263 1.29 -8.53 -20.73
N ASP A 264 2.03 -7.79 -19.91
CA ASP A 264 2.44 -8.21 -18.57
C ASP A 264 1.41 -7.81 -17.50
N ALA A 265 0.62 -6.77 -17.78
CA ALA A 265 -0.27 -6.15 -16.80
C ALA A 265 -1.42 -7.08 -16.37
N LEU A 266 -1.89 -7.98 -17.24
CA LEU A 266 -2.99 -8.87 -16.92
C LEU A 266 -2.65 -9.79 -15.75
N THR A 267 -1.48 -10.44 -15.78
CA THR A 267 -1.00 -11.29 -14.68
C THR A 267 -0.91 -10.49 -13.37
N ARG A 268 -0.34 -9.28 -13.43
CA ARG A 268 -0.20 -8.42 -12.25
C ARG A 268 -1.52 -7.99 -11.64
N LEU A 269 -2.54 -7.74 -12.47
CA LEU A 269 -3.87 -7.34 -12.01
C LEU A 269 -4.65 -8.54 -11.48
N SER A 270 -4.53 -9.71 -12.11
CA SER A 270 -5.20 -10.94 -11.68
C SER A 270 -4.69 -11.47 -10.34
N ASP A 271 -3.45 -11.17 -9.97
CA ASP A 271 -2.89 -11.53 -8.66
C ASP A 271 -3.37 -10.60 -7.52
N LEU A 272 -4.20 -9.59 -7.82
CA LEU A 272 -4.76 -8.69 -6.82
C LEU A 272 -6.04 -9.27 -6.25
N ASP A 273 -5.97 -9.61 -4.96
CA ASP A 273 -7.14 -10.02 -4.19
C ASP A 273 -8.00 -8.79 -3.83
N PRO A 274 -9.27 -8.72 -4.27
CA PRO A 274 -10.17 -7.59 -4.00
C PRO A 274 -10.43 -7.36 -2.51
N ASP A 275 -10.42 -8.42 -1.69
CA ASP A 275 -10.65 -8.30 -0.24
C ASP A 275 -9.51 -7.56 0.46
N GLN A 276 -8.36 -7.40 -0.21
CA GLN A 276 -7.18 -6.73 0.32
C GLN A 276 -7.10 -5.24 -0.07
N ILE A 277 -8.02 -4.77 -0.92
CA ILE A 277 -8.04 -3.37 -1.42
C ILE A 277 -9.06 -2.50 -0.63
N GLY A 278 -9.98 -3.13 0.10
CA GLY A 278 -11.06 -2.48 0.84
C GLY A 278 -11.04 -2.65 2.36
N SER A 279 -10.22 -1.87 3.08
CA SER A 279 -10.45 -1.61 4.53
C SER A 279 -10.04 -0.21 5.00
N ALA A 280 -9.84 0.73 4.08
CA ALA A 280 -9.49 2.12 4.38
C ALA A 280 -10.54 3.10 3.82
N ARG A 281 -11.83 2.81 4.06
CA ARG A 281 -12.92 3.79 3.97
C ARG A 281 -13.27 4.27 5.36
#